data_AF-A0A969C8F9-F1
#
_entry.id   AF-A0A969C8F9-F1
#
_cell.length_a   1.000
_cell.length_b   1.000
_cell.length_c   1.000
_cell.angle_alpha   90.00
_cell.angle_beta   90.00
_cell.angle_gamma   90.00
#
_symmetry.space_group_name_H-M   'P 1'
#
loop_
_entity.id
_entity.type
_entity.pdbx_description
1 polymer ?
#
loop_
_entity_poly.entity_id
_entity_poly.type
_entity_poly.pdbx_seq_one_letter_code
_entity_poly.pdbx_strand_id
1 'polypeptide(L)'
;MAHPMQTAENTVALGEILDVEQLHESLTAVSSDLSEGLVLLRQTYLEDAEDRVARLEGAIATLDFDQIRFAAHTLKSSSALMGAKQLAQLCSQIESQARQNNPDGLAVLVVQARFAQRQIAERLLTYDPNQMP
;
A
#
# COMPACT_ATOMS: atom_id res chain seq x y z
N MET A 1 -27.30 18.85 -25.71
CA MET A 1 -26.75 17.50 -25.46
C MET A 1 -25.24 17.58 -25.55
N ALA A 2 -24.56 17.57 -24.41
CA ALA A 2 -23.15 17.21 -24.17
C ALA A 2 -22.83 17.66 -22.74
N HIS A 3 -22.83 16.74 -21.79
CA HIS A 3 -22.26 16.99 -20.47
C HIS A 3 -20.72 16.89 -20.59
N PRO A 4 -19.95 17.83 -20.04
CA PRO A 4 -18.51 17.65 -19.92
C PRO A 4 -18.26 16.52 -18.92
N MET A 5 -17.59 15.45 -19.39
CA MET A 5 -16.98 14.45 -18.52
C MET A 5 -15.82 15.12 -17.81
N GLN A 6 -16.04 15.51 -16.56
CA GLN A 6 -15.01 16.06 -15.70
C GLN A 6 -14.08 14.91 -15.32
N THR A 7 -12.91 14.89 -15.97
CA THR A 7 -11.76 14.08 -15.59
C THR A 7 -11.47 14.36 -14.12
N ALA A 8 -11.69 13.36 -13.26
CA ALA A 8 -11.36 13.46 -11.85
C ALA A 8 -9.83 13.47 -11.72
N GLU A 9 -9.26 14.66 -11.74
CA GLU A 9 -7.90 14.94 -11.27
C GLU A 9 -7.90 14.72 -9.74
N ASN A 10 -7.79 13.46 -9.34
CA ASN A 10 -7.65 13.08 -7.94
C ASN A 10 -6.22 13.37 -7.50
N THR A 11 -5.88 14.65 -7.37
CA THR A 11 -4.63 15.14 -6.78
C THR A 11 -4.70 14.87 -5.28
N VAL A 12 -4.44 13.63 -4.88
CA VAL A 12 -4.28 13.28 -3.46
C VAL A 12 -3.07 14.07 -2.96
N ALA A 13 -3.26 14.90 -1.93
CA ALA A 13 -2.21 15.75 -1.40
C ALA A 13 -1.03 14.91 -0.88
N LEU A 14 0.18 15.51 -0.87
CA LEU A 14 1.43 14.81 -0.56
C LEU A 14 1.44 14.11 0.81
N GLY A 15 0.77 14.69 1.81
CA GLY A 15 0.69 14.15 3.17
C GLY A 15 -0.44 13.14 3.45
N GLU A 16 -1.31 12.83 2.48
CA GLU A 16 -2.42 11.88 2.69
C GLU A 16 -2.06 10.43 2.36
N ILE A 17 -1.06 10.21 1.50
CA ILE A 17 -0.69 8.86 1.01
C ILE A 17 0.32 8.17 1.93
N LEU A 18 1.22 8.95 2.53
CA LEU A 18 2.37 8.45 3.26
C LEU A 18 2.57 9.27 4.53
N ASP A 19 2.58 8.59 5.67
CA ASP A 19 3.01 9.17 6.94
C ASP A 19 4.54 9.29 6.93
N VAL A 20 5.01 10.52 6.69
CA VAL A 20 6.43 10.84 6.61
C VAL A 20 7.13 10.70 7.95
N GLU A 21 6.45 10.95 9.08
CA GLU A 21 7.02 10.77 10.41
C GLU A 21 7.28 9.29 10.68
N GLN A 22 6.30 8.43 10.38
CA GLN A 22 6.46 6.98 10.52
C GLN A 22 7.53 6.41 9.58
N LEU A 23 7.58 6.89 8.34
CA LEU A 23 8.62 6.48 7.40
C LEU A 23 9.99 6.89 7.94
N HIS A 24 10.16 8.14 8.38
CA HIS A 24 11.42 8.63 8.91
C HIS A 24 11.88 7.83 10.13
N GLU A 25 10.99 7.51 11.08
CA GLU A 25 11.31 6.62 12.21
C GLU A 25 11.85 5.27 11.71
N SER A 26 11.19 4.66 10.73
CA SER A 26 11.61 3.39 10.15
C SER A 26 12.97 3.48 9.44
N LEU A 27 13.25 4.60 8.75
CA LEU A 27 14.55 4.86 8.13
C LEU A 27 15.67 4.91 9.17
N THR A 28 15.46 5.65 10.26
CA THR A 28 16.44 5.78 11.35
C THR A 28 16.67 4.47 12.11
N ALA A 29 15.70 3.57 12.11
CA ALA A 29 15.84 2.26 12.72
C ALA A 29 16.72 1.29 11.92
N VAL A 30 16.84 1.49 10.59
CA VAL A 30 17.61 0.59 9.72
C VAL A 30 18.98 1.13 9.32
N SER A 31 19.17 2.45 9.27
CA SER A 31 20.46 3.08 8.98
C SER A 31 20.60 4.44 9.68
N SER A 32 21.85 4.82 9.98
CA SER A 32 22.18 6.18 10.42
C SER A 32 22.14 7.20 9.29
N ASP A 33 22.21 6.75 8.02
CA ASP A 33 22.01 7.58 6.84
C ASP A 33 20.60 7.37 6.28
N LEU A 34 19.80 8.44 6.30
CA LEU A 34 18.40 8.39 5.87
C LEU A 34 18.25 8.02 4.38
N SER A 35 19.20 8.43 3.54
CA SER A 35 19.17 8.17 2.10
C SER A 35 19.45 6.70 1.82
N GLU A 36 20.45 6.12 2.50
CA GLU A 36 20.77 4.70 2.41
C GLU A 36 19.61 3.83 2.94
N GLY A 37 19.07 4.20 4.11
CA GLY A 37 17.90 3.53 4.70
C GLY A 37 16.70 3.56 3.75
N LEU A 38 16.50 4.67 3.03
CA LEU A 38 15.39 4.82 2.11
C LEU A 38 15.57 3.92 0.89
N VAL A 39 16.76 3.87 0.30
CA VAL A 39 17.04 2.99 -0.82
C VAL A 39 16.73 1.54 -0.46
N LEU A 40 17.19 1.08 0.70
CA LEU A 40 16.98 -0.30 1.17
C LEU A 40 15.50 -0.62 1.41
N LEU A 41 14.82 0.20 2.22
CA LEU A 41 13.41 -0.03 2.55
C LEU A 41 12.51 0.10 1.35
N ARG A 42 12.73 1.12 0.50
CA ARG A 42 11.96 1.31 -0.74
C ARG A 42 12.09 0.10 -1.66
N GLN A 43 13.31 -0.36 -1.94
CA GLN A 43 13.50 -1.47 -2.87
C GLN A 43 12.79 -2.73 -2.37
N THR A 44 13.04 -3.09 -1.11
CA THR A 44 12.42 -4.28 -0.49
C THR A 44 10.89 -4.17 -0.46
N TYR A 45 10.38 -3.00 -0.10
CA TYR A 45 8.94 -2.79 -0.01
C TYR A 45 8.24 -2.81 -1.37
N LEU A 46 8.80 -2.16 -2.39
CA LEU A 46 8.16 -2.09 -3.72
C LEU A 46 8.03 -3.47 -4.34
N GLU A 47 9.08 -4.29 -4.25
CA GLU A 47 9.08 -5.68 -4.72
C GLU A 47 8.06 -6.53 -3.95
N ASP A 48 8.11 -6.48 -2.60
CA ASP A 48 7.21 -7.26 -1.75
C ASP A 48 5.73 -6.84 -1.90
N ALA A 49 5.46 -5.54 -2.03
CA ALA A 49 4.11 -5.01 -2.17
C ALA A 49 3.50 -5.35 -3.53
N GLU A 50 4.29 -5.34 -4.62
CA GLU A 50 3.82 -5.78 -5.93
C GLU A 50 3.43 -7.25 -5.91
N ASP A 51 4.34 -8.11 -5.42
CA ASP A 51 4.13 -9.55 -5.32
C ASP A 51 2.90 -9.91 -4.47
N ARG A 52 2.71 -9.24 -3.33
CA ARG A 52 1.59 -9.55 -2.42
C ARG A 52 0.25 -9.18 -2.99
N VAL A 53 0.13 -8.05 -3.68
CA VAL A 53 -1.16 -7.71 -4.28
C VAL A 53 -1.45 -8.55 -5.51
N ALA A 54 -0.44 -8.90 -6.32
CA ALA A 54 -0.62 -9.87 -7.41
C ALA A 54 -1.14 -11.22 -6.86
N ARG A 55 -0.63 -11.67 -5.71
CA ARG A 55 -1.15 -12.85 -5.00
C ARG A 55 -2.58 -12.66 -4.50
N LEU A 56 -2.94 -11.47 -3.98
CA LEU A 56 -4.32 -11.16 -3.58
C LEU A 56 -5.28 -11.24 -4.78
N GLU A 57 -4.90 -10.67 -5.91
CA GLU A 57 -5.69 -10.70 -7.15
C GLU A 57 -5.90 -12.14 -7.64
N GLY A 58 -4.83 -12.96 -7.63
CA GLY A 58 -4.91 -14.37 -7.98
C GLY A 58 -5.77 -15.19 -7.02
N ALA A 59 -5.59 -15.00 -5.71
CA ALA A 59 -6.31 -15.75 -4.68
C ALA A 59 -7.81 -15.40 -4.62
N ILE A 60 -8.20 -14.19 -5.03
CA ILE A 60 -9.62 -13.83 -5.20
C ILE A 60 -10.29 -14.64 -6.31
N ALA A 61 -9.60 -14.89 -7.42
CA ALA A 61 -10.18 -15.64 -8.54
C ALA A 61 -10.58 -17.08 -8.14
N THR A 62 -9.92 -17.64 -7.13
CA THR A 62 -10.19 -18.98 -6.60
C THR A 62 -10.88 -18.98 -5.23
N LEU A 63 -11.17 -17.79 -4.67
CA LEU A 63 -11.65 -17.60 -3.29
C LEU A 63 -10.83 -18.37 -2.25
N ASP A 64 -9.50 -18.37 -2.42
CA ASP A 64 -8.59 -18.97 -1.45
C ASP A 64 -8.42 -18.02 -0.25
N PHE A 65 -9.34 -18.10 0.70
CA PHE A 65 -9.40 -17.21 1.85
C PHE A 65 -8.15 -17.28 2.75
N ASP A 66 -7.47 -18.42 2.83
CA ASP A 66 -6.24 -18.55 3.60
C ASP A 66 -5.09 -17.79 2.92
N GLN A 67 -4.94 -17.92 1.60
CA GLN A 67 -3.95 -17.12 0.86
C GLN A 67 -4.29 -15.63 0.86
N ILE A 68 -5.57 -15.27 0.71
CA ILE A 68 -6.00 -13.87 0.81
C ILE A 68 -5.63 -13.29 2.18
N ARG A 69 -5.96 -14.01 3.26
CA ARG A 69 -5.65 -13.58 4.62
C ARG A 69 -4.15 -13.41 4.81
N PHE A 70 -3.35 -14.37 4.37
CA PHE A 70 -1.89 -14.34 4.53
C PHE A 70 -1.27 -13.17 3.76
N ALA A 71 -1.61 -13.01 2.48
CA ALA A 71 -1.09 -11.94 1.65
C ALA A 71 -1.48 -10.55 2.20
N ALA A 72 -2.73 -10.38 2.63
CA ALA A 72 -3.20 -9.13 3.24
C ALA A 72 -2.51 -8.85 4.57
N HIS A 73 -2.35 -9.86 5.44
CA HIS A 73 -1.71 -9.70 6.74
C HIS A 73 -0.27 -9.21 6.59
N THR A 74 0.52 -9.82 5.70
CA THR A 74 1.91 -9.40 5.55
C THR A 74 2.02 -8.04 4.87
N LEU A 75 1.20 -7.77 3.84
CA LEU A 75 1.20 -6.48 3.15
C LEU A 75 0.78 -5.33 4.07
N LYS A 76 -0.14 -5.60 5.01
CA LYS A 76 -0.55 -4.64 6.04
C LYS A 76 0.64 -4.21 6.89
N SER A 77 1.40 -5.17 7.41
CA SER A 77 2.54 -4.87 8.29
C SER A 77 3.64 -4.12 7.56
N SER A 78 3.99 -4.56 6.34
CA SER A 78 5.01 -3.85 5.54
C SER A 78 4.55 -2.45 5.14
N SER A 79 3.26 -2.27 4.81
CA SER A 79 2.71 -0.93 4.50
C SER A 79 2.66 -0.02 5.72
N ALA A 80 2.35 -0.55 6.90
CA ALA A 80 2.36 0.23 8.14
C ALA A 80 3.78 0.73 8.47
N LEU A 81 4.80 -0.11 8.29
CA LEU A 81 6.21 0.27 8.45
C LEU A 81 6.60 1.42 7.51
N MET A 82 6.13 1.39 6.26
CA MET A 82 6.39 2.45 5.29
C MET A 82 5.54 3.71 5.48
N GLY A 83 4.71 3.80 6.53
CA GLY A 83 3.79 4.92 6.72
C GLY A 83 2.59 4.92 5.74
N ALA A 84 2.40 3.88 4.95
CA ALA A 84 1.30 3.71 3.99
C ALA A 84 -0.01 3.29 4.70
N LYS A 85 -0.54 4.18 5.53
CA LYS A 85 -1.70 3.94 6.42
C LYS A 85 -2.94 3.47 5.66
N GLN A 86 -3.26 4.10 4.53
CA GLN A 86 -4.45 3.75 3.75
C GLN A 86 -4.38 2.31 3.23
N LEU A 87 -3.23 1.89 2.69
CA LEU A 87 -3.05 0.52 2.21
C LEU A 87 -3.10 -0.47 3.38
N ALA A 88 -2.47 -0.15 4.52
CA ALA A 88 -2.56 -0.98 5.72
C ALA A 88 -4.01 -1.17 6.21
N GLN A 89 -4.84 -0.12 6.14
CA GLN A 89 -6.27 -0.18 6.48
C GLN A 89 -7.06 -1.05 5.50
N LEU A 90 -6.83 -0.91 4.19
CA LEU A 90 -7.47 -1.75 3.18
C LEU A 90 -7.10 -3.22 3.38
N CYS A 91 -5.82 -3.53 3.61
CA CYS A 91 -5.37 -4.87 3.92
C CYS A 91 -5.98 -5.42 5.21
N SER A 92 -6.19 -4.57 6.24
CA SER A 92 -6.90 -4.98 7.46
C SER A 92 -8.35 -5.38 7.18
N GLN A 93 -9.05 -4.68 6.27
CA GLN A 93 -10.42 -5.03 5.88
C GLN A 93 -10.47 -6.33 5.09
N ILE A 94 -9.56 -6.49 4.11
CA ILE A 94 -9.39 -7.73 3.32
C ILE A 94 -9.10 -8.92 4.25
N GLU A 95 -8.15 -8.77 5.17
CA GLU A 95 -7.78 -9.79 6.17
C GLU A 95 -8.99 -10.19 7.02
N SER A 96 -9.79 -9.20 7.47
CA SER A 96 -10.99 -9.42 8.28
C SER A 96 -12.09 -10.17 7.52
N GLN A 97 -12.36 -9.80 6.26
CA GLN A 97 -13.35 -10.47 5.42
C GLN A 97 -12.90 -11.90 5.08
N ALA A 98 -11.62 -12.11 4.78
CA ALA A 98 -11.07 -13.43 4.51
C ALA A 98 -11.14 -14.34 5.75
N ARG A 99 -10.90 -13.82 6.96
CA ARG A 99 -11.09 -14.59 8.21
C ARG A 99 -12.54 -15.07 8.41
N GLN A 100 -13.51 -14.34 7.86
CA GLN A 100 -14.93 -14.66 7.94
C GLN A 100 -15.40 -15.51 6.74
N ASN A 101 -14.50 -15.86 5.81
CA ASN A 101 -14.83 -16.46 4.52
C ASN A 101 -15.92 -15.68 3.77
N ASN A 102 -15.89 -14.34 3.88
CA ASN A 102 -16.87 -13.46 3.25
C ASN A 102 -16.32 -12.92 1.92
N PRO A 103 -16.85 -13.32 0.76
CA PRO A 103 -16.42 -12.80 -0.54
C PRO A 103 -17.02 -11.42 -0.88
N ASP A 104 -18.03 -10.95 -0.16
CA ASP A 104 -18.79 -9.76 -0.51
C ASP A 104 -17.92 -8.49 -0.44
N GLY A 105 -17.73 -7.87 -1.61
CA GLY A 105 -16.92 -6.65 -1.74
C GLY A 105 -15.40 -6.88 -1.69
N LEU A 106 -14.93 -8.12 -1.49
CA LEU A 106 -13.51 -8.44 -1.38
C LEU A 106 -12.72 -8.07 -2.65
N ALA A 107 -13.31 -8.32 -3.82
CA ALA A 107 -12.75 -7.92 -5.11
C ALA A 107 -12.58 -6.40 -5.23
N VAL A 108 -13.55 -5.62 -4.74
CA VAL A 108 -13.48 -4.16 -4.76
C VAL A 108 -12.37 -3.67 -3.84
N LEU A 109 -12.24 -4.25 -2.64
CA LEU A 109 -11.15 -3.91 -1.71
C LEU A 109 -9.77 -4.18 -2.29
N VAL A 110 -9.59 -5.29 -3.02
CA VAL A 110 -8.29 -5.59 -3.65
C VAL A 110 -7.98 -4.66 -4.82
N VAL A 111 -8.98 -4.26 -5.62
CA VAL A 111 -8.78 -3.22 -6.64
C VAL A 111 -8.38 -1.89 -6.00
N GLN A 112 -8.99 -1.52 -4.87
CA GLN A 112 -8.60 -0.33 -4.11
C GLN A 112 -7.17 -0.47 -3.54
N ALA A 113 -6.79 -1.65 -3.04
CA ALA A 113 -5.45 -1.91 -2.55
C ALA A 113 -4.40 -1.82 -3.67
N ARG A 114 -4.72 -2.33 -4.87
CA ARG A 114 -3.87 -2.19 -6.07
C ARG A 114 -3.64 -0.73 -6.42
N PHE A 115 -4.70 0.06 -6.44
CA PHE A 115 -4.62 1.48 -6.75
C PHE A 115 -3.80 2.24 -5.70
N ALA A 116 -4.05 2.00 -4.42
CA ALA A 116 -3.29 2.62 -3.33
C ALA A 116 -1.80 2.24 -3.39
N GLN A 117 -1.47 0.97 -3.63
CA GLN A 117 -0.08 0.52 -3.75
C GLN A 117 0.67 1.23 -4.88
N ARG A 118 0.03 1.47 -6.04
CA ARG A 118 0.66 2.22 -7.14
C ARG A 118 0.96 3.67 -6.76
N GLN A 119 0.01 4.34 -6.10
CA GLN A 119 0.23 5.71 -5.62
C GLN A 119 1.38 5.79 -4.61
N ILE A 120 1.45 4.84 -3.68
CA ILE A 120 2.55 4.75 -2.71
C ILE A 120 3.87 4.53 -3.43
N ALA A 121 3.90 3.66 -4.44
CA ALA A 121 5.09 3.39 -5.23
C ALA A 121 5.63 4.64 -5.92
N GLU A 122 4.76 5.38 -6.63
CA GLU A 122 5.11 6.65 -7.26
C GLU A 122 5.67 7.66 -6.24
N ARG A 123 5.05 7.73 -5.05
CA ARG A 123 5.49 8.66 -4.00
C ARG A 123 6.85 8.31 -3.40
N LEU A 124 7.13 7.03 -3.15
CA LEU A 124 8.43 6.59 -2.65
C LEU A 124 9.56 6.83 -3.67
N LEU A 125 9.25 6.85 -4.98
CA LEU A 125 10.23 7.15 -6.02
C LEU A 125 10.59 8.64 -6.06
N THR A 126 9.68 9.53 -5.67
CA THR A 126 9.90 10.99 -5.66
C THR A 126 10.26 11.55 -4.28
N TYR A 127 10.23 10.73 -3.23
CA TYR A 127 10.52 11.15 -1.86
C TYR A 127 12.02 11.32 -1.63
N ASP A 128 12.42 12.47 -1.08
CA ASP A 128 13.77 12.76 -0.60
C ASP A 128 13.74 12.94 0.92
N PRO A 129 14.45 12.10 1.70
CA PRO A 129 14.37 12.15 3.16
C PRO A 129 15.15 13.34 3.76
N ASN A 130 15.99 14.02 2.98
CA ASN A 130 16.74 15.20 3.43
C ASN A 130 15.99 16.52 3.17
N GLN A 131 14.92 16.47 2.38
CA GLN A 131 14.02 17.60 2.13
C GLN A 131 12.72 17.36 2.88
N MET A 132 12.76 17.48 4.20
CA MET A 132 11.56 17.47 5.03
C MET A 132 10.75 18.75 4.73
N PRO A 133 9.43 18.67 4.45
CA PRO A 133 8.58 19.86 4.31
C PRO A 133 8.46 20.65 5.61
#